data_AF-A0A7V8AA66-F1
#
_entry.id   AF-A0A7V8AA66-F1
#
_cell.length_a   1.000
_cell.length_b   1.000
_cell.length_c   1.000
_cell.angle_alpha   90.00
_cell.angle_beta   90.00
_cell.angle_gamma   90.00
#
_symmetry.space_group_name_H-M   'P 1'
#
loop_
_entity.id
_entity.type
_entity.pdbx_description
1 polymer ?
#
loop_
_entity_poly.entity_id
_entity_poly.type
_entity_poly.pdbx_seq_one_letter_code
_entity_poly.pdbx_strand_id
1 'polypeptide(L)'
;MTNEIRSSVFDPIIPYDDVTMSAWQALVEKSLSGADISSLEKAIDEVISVKPLYVAGENPDALLAPHFPTGFEGAWDIRQQVHVKDAAGGNFLALNELEGGANSIELLGDKFEAIDFAILTNGIHVDLATIALGKNSANLTNAKKL
;
A
#
# COMPACT_ATOMS: atom_id res chain seq x y z
N MET A 1 20.36 11.99 -47.94
CA MET A 1 19.00 12.28 -47.44
C MET A 1 19.14 12.75 -46.00
N THR A 2 19.05 14.06 -45.80
CA THR A 2 19.09 14.69 -44.47
C THR A 2 17.75 14.45 -43.78
N ASN A 3 17.78 13.73 -42.66
CA ASN A 3 16.59 13.46 -41.86
C ASN A 3 16.28 14.72 -41.03
N GLU A 4 15.36 15.56 -41.49
CA GLU A 4 14.84 16.66 -40.69
C GLU A 4 14.00 16.08 -39.55
N ILE A 5 14.55 16.10 -38.33
CA ILE A 5 13.80 15.81 -37.12
C ILE A 5 12.78 16.94 -36.97
N ARG A 6 11.51 16.64 -37.22
CA ARG A 6 10.41 17.56 -36.94
C ARG A 6 10.28 17.69 -35.43
N SER A 7 10.61 18.87 -34.91
CA SER A 7 10.37 19.23 -33.52
C SER A 7 8.86 19.15 -33.21
N SER A 8 8.51 18.42 -32.17
CA SER A 8 7.16 18.30 -31.64
C SER A 8 6.79 19.55 -30.85
N VAL A 9 5.51 19.95 -30.85
CA VAL A 9 4.99 20.97 -29.91
C VAL A 9 5.11 20.56 -28.43
N PHE A 10 5.48 19.31 -28.17
CA PHE A 10 5.80 18.79 -26.84
C PHE A 10 7.30 18.69 -26.55
N ASP A 11 8.16 19.16 -27.44
CA ASP A 11 9.59 19.23 -27.14
C ASP A 11 9.79 20.27 -26.01
N PRO A 12 10.50 19.91 -24.94
CA PRO A 12 10.75 20.84 -23.85
C PRO A 12 11.57 22.04 -24.33
N ILE A 13 11.32 23.20 -23.72
CA ILE A 13 12.04 24.46 -24.00
C ILE A 13 13.56 24.32 -23.77
N ILE A 14 13.96 23.38 -22.92
CA ILE A 14 15.35 22.99 -22.68
C ILE A 14 15.47 21.49 -23.02
N PRO A 15 16.35 21.08 -23.95
CA PRO A 15 16.61 19.68 -24.22
C PRO A 15 17.01 18.95 -22.93
N TYR A 16 16.47 17.75 -22.71
CA TYR A 16 16.72 16.97 -21.50
C TYR A 16 18.21 16.64 -21.28
N ASP A 17 19.00 16.64 -22.35
CA ASP A 17 20.42 16.27 -22.36
C ASP A 17 21.32 17.21 -21.53
N ASP A 18 20.82 18.40 -21.15
CA ASP A 18 21.56 19.37 -20.34
C ASP A 18 21.37 19.19 -18.81
N VAL A 19 20.43 18.34 -18.37
CA VAL A 19 20.15 18.13 -16.94
C VAL A 19 20.78 16.83 -16.47
N THR A 20 21.98 16.93 -15.90
CA THR A 20 22.74 15.78 -15.38
C THR A 20 22.62 15.66 -13.85
N MET A 21 22.83 14.44 -13.32
CA MET A 21 22.85 14.19 -11.87
C MET A 21 23.90 15.05 -11.15
N SER A 22 25.06 15.25 -11.77
CA SER A 22 26.13 16.11 -11.21
C SER A 22 25.74 17.58 -11.19
N ALA A 23 25.06 18.09 -12.23
CA ALA A 23 24.55 19.46 -12.24
C ALA A 23 23.48 19.67 -11.15
N TRP A 24 22.62 18.67 -10.93
CA TRP A 24 21.66 18.69 -9.82
C TRP A 24 22.36 18.70 -8.46
N GLN A 25 23.31 17.81 -8.23
CA GLN A 25 24.04 17.72 -6.96
C GLN A 25 24.77 19.04 -6.64
N ALA A 26 25.46 19.64 -7.61
CA ALA A 26 26.14 20.91 -7.44
C ALA A 26 25.18 22.06 -7.06
N LEU A 27 23.96 22.06 -7.62
CA LEU A 27 22.94 23.02 -7.25
C LEU A 27 22.48 22.82 -5.80
N VAL A 28 22.27 21.57 -5.39
CA VAL A 28 21.85 21.22 -4.03
C VAL A 28 22.91 21.61 -3.01
N GLU A 29 24.18 21.26 -3.23
CA GLU A 29 25.29 21.61 -2.33
C GLU A 29 25.40 23.14 -2.16
N LYS A 30 25.23 23.90 -3.24
CA LYS A 30 25.17 25.36 -3.21
C LYS A 30 24.00 25.86 -2.35
N SER A 31 22.81 25.29 -2.53
CA SER A 31 21.61 25.66 -1.77
C SER A 31 21.70 25.29 -0.28
N LEU A 32 22.42 24.21 0.04
CA LEU A 32 22.67 23.76 1.40
C LEU A 32 23.78 24.56 2.12
N SER A 33 24.33 25.60 1.50
CA SER A 33 25.41 26.42 2.07
C SER A 33 26.61 25.56 2.54
N GLY A 34 26.90 24.48 1.83
CA GLY A 34 28.00 23.55 2.15
C GLY A 34 27.67 22.44 3.13
N ALA A 35 26.41 22.27 3.55
CA ALA A 35 26.00 21.06 4.26
C ALA A 35 25.93 19.86 3.30
N ASP A 36 26.19 18.66 3.84
CA ASP A 36 26.21 17.41 3.09
C ASP A 36 24.81 17.02 2.60
N ILE A 37 24.70 16.52 1.36
CA ILE A 37 23.41 16.12 0.78
C ILE A 37 22.72 15.00 1.55
N SER A 38 23.48 14.16 2.26
CA SER A 38 22.96 13.13 3.17
C SER A 38 22.14 13.73 4.32
N SER A 39 22.30 15.02 4.64
CA SER A 39 21.46 15.71 5.62
C SER A 39 20.00 15.83 5.18
N LEU A 40 19.71 15.61 3.89
CA LEU A 40 18.35 15.59 3.34
C LEU A 40 17.71 14.21 3.42
N GLU A 41 18.45 13.17 3.80
CA GLU A 41 17.88 11.85 4.00
C GLU A 41 17.00 11.82 5.24
N LYS A 42 15.83 11.21 5.11
CA LYS A 42 14.91 11.00 6.22
C LYS A 42 14.96 9.54 6.65
N ALA A 43 15.52 9.28 7.82
CA ALA A 43 15.42 7.98 8.46
C ALA A 43 13.95 7.68 8.81
N ILE A 44 13.45 6.53 8.37
CA ILE A 44 12.14 6.00 8.82
C ILE A 44 12.36 5.08 10.02
N ASP A 45 13.41 4.26 10.00
CA ASP A 45 13.84 3.42 11.11
C ASP A 45 15.37 3.19 11.06
N GLU A 46 15.89 2.23 11.83
CA GLU A 46 17.33 1.92 11.91
C GLU A 46 17.93 1.44 10.59
N VAL A 47 17.12 0.97 9.64
CA VAL A 47 17.59 0.26 8.42
C VAL A 47 17.08 0.91 7.14
N ILE A 48 16.05 1.75 7.21
CA ILE A 48 15.40 2.37 6.06
C ILE A 48 15.56 3.90 6.11
N SER A 49 16.20 4.44 5.07
CA SER A 49 16.21 5.88 4.78
C SER A 49 15.49 6.21 3.47
N VAL A 50 14.81 7.36 3.46
CA VAL A 50 14.23 7.95 2.26
C VAL A 50 15.24 8.93 1.68
N LYS A 51 15.63 8.70 0.43
CA LYS A 51 16.52 9.59 -0.33
C LYS A 51 15.75 10.83 -0.81
N PRO A 52 16.42 11.98 -0.94
CA PRO A 52 15.81 13.20 -1.47
C PRO A 52 15.47 13.11 -2.97
N LEU A 53 16.08 12.18 -3.71
CA LEU A 53 15.84 11.94 -5.12
C LEU A 53 16.03 10.45 -5.44
N TYR A 54 15.13 9.90 -6.24
CA TYR A 54 15.23 8.55 -6.82
C TYR A 54 15.31 8.68 -8.34
N VAL A 55 16.22 7.92 -8.97
CA VAL A 55 16.43 7.97 -10.42
C VAL A 55 16.16 6.63 -11.11
N ALA A 56 15.83 6.70 -12.40
CA ALA A 56 15.66 5.51 -13.22
C ALA A 56 16.94 4.66 -13.19
N GLY A 57 16.82 3.36 -12.90
CA GLY A 57 17.94 2.42 -12.80
C GLY A 57 18.41 2.11 -11.37
N GLU A 58 17.96 2.83 -10.34
CA GLU A 58 18.27 2.48 -8.94
C GLU A 58 17.49 1.26 -8.44
N ASN A 59 16.37 0.94 -9.09
CA ASN A 59 15.58 -0.25 -8.76
C ASN A 59 15.02 -0.90 -10.04
N PRO A 60 15.87 -1.60 -10.82
CA PRO A 60 15.44 -2.23 -12.07
C PRO A 60 14.40 -3.35 -11.83
N ASP A 61 14.41 -3.96 -10.64
CA ASP A 61 13.52 -5.06 -10.28
C ASP A 61 12.13 -4.60 -9.82
N ALA A 62 11.95 -3.33 -9.44
CA ALA A 62 10.64 -2.77 -9.08
C ALA A 62 9.61 -2.84 -10.22
N LEU A 63 10.09 -2.83 -11.47
CA LEU A 63 9.25 -2.98 -12.67
C LEU A 63 8.82 -4.44 -12.91
N LEU A 64 9.47 -5.42 -12.26
CA LEU A 64 9.18 -6.84 -12.40
C LEU A 64 8.22 -7.36 -11.32
N ALA A 65 7.91 -6.56 -10.30
CA ALA A 65 6.87 -6.90 -9.35
C ALA A 65 5.53 -7.03 -10.10
N PRO A 66 4.72 -8.09 -9.85
CA PRO A 66 3.44 -8.27 -10.51
C PRO A 66 2.64 -6.98 -10.33
N HIS A 67 2.44 -6.26 -11.45
CA HIS A 67 1.61 -5.08 -11.46
C HIS A 67 0.19 -5.57 -11.22
N PHE A 68 -0.32 -5.40 -10.00
CA PHE A 68 -1.75 -5.44 -9.80
C PHE A 68 -2.32 -4.38 -10.72
N PRO A 69 -3.21 -4.76 -11.66
CA PRO A 69 -3.74 -3.81 -12.61
C PRO A 69 -4.41 -2.65 -11.85
N THR A 70 -3.78 -1.49 -11.85
CA THR A 70 -4.30 -0.31 -11.14
C THR A 70 -5.57 0.14 -11.86
N GLY A 71 -6.69 0.27 -11.14
CA GLY A 71 -7.92 0.83 -11.68
C GLY A 71 -8.97 -0.18 -12.13
N PHE A 72 -8.87 -1.46 -11.76
CA PHE A 72 -9.98 -2.41 -11.92
C PHE A 72 -10.96 -2.30 -10.74
N GLU A 73 -12.27 -2.30 -11.04
CA GLU A 73 -13.28 -2.51 -10.01
C GLU A 73 -13.05 -3.89 -9.37
N GLY A 74 -13.07 -3.97 -8.04
CA GLY A 74 -12.76 -5.19 -7.31
C GLY A 74 -11.26 -5.54 -7.21
N ALA A 75 -10.35 -4.61 -7.54
CA ALA A 75 -8.91 -4.83 -7.39
C ALA A 75 -8.45 -5.05 -5.94
N TRP A 76 -9.29 -4.65 -4.97
CA TRP A 76 -8.99 -4.76 -3.54
C TRP A 76 -10.05 -5.57 -2.80
N ASP A 77 -9.58 -6.40 -1.87
CA ASP A 77 -10.41 -7.10 -0.89
C ASP A 77 -10.79 -6.11 0.23
N ILE A 78 -12.07 -5.75 0.33
CA ILE A 78 -12.66 -4.97 1.41
C ILE A 78 -13.05 -5.94 2.52
N ARG A 79 -12.08 -6.20 3.40
CA ARG A 79 -12.22 -7.12 4.52
C ARG A 79 -12.64 -6.39 5.80
N GLN A 80 -13.79 -6.76 6.36
CA GLN A 80 -14.25 -6.24 7.65
C GLN A 80 -13.92 -7.18 8.80
N GLN A 81 -13.49 -6.62 9.93
CA GLN A 81 -13.18 -7.36 11.14
C GLN A 81 -14.41 -7.41 12.05
N VAL A 82 -14.87 -8.62 12.39
CA VAL A 82 -16.00 -8.84 13.28
C VAL A 82 -15.51 -9.53 14.55
N HIS A 83 -15.56 -8.83 15.67
CA HIS A 83 -15.21 -9.40 16.97
C HIS A 83 -16.35 -10.29 17.50
N VAL A 84 -16.14 -11.59 17.48
CA VAL A 84 -17.13 -12.61 17.83
C VAL A 84 -17.16 -12.82 19.34
N LYS A 85 -18.21 -12.32 20.00
CA LYS A 85 -18.51 -12.59 21.42
C LYS A 85 -19.42 -13.81 21.59
N ASP A 86 -20.37 -13.96 20.68
CA ASP A 86 -21.31 -15.07 20.56
C ASP A 86 -21.68 -15.27 19.09
N ALA A 87 -22.18 -16.46 18.75
CA ALA A 87 -22.42 -16.85 17.36
C ALA A 87 -23.47 -15.97 16.66
N ALA A 88 -24.59 -15.69 17.33
CA ALA A 88 -25.71 -14.97 16.73
C ALA A 88 -25.38 -13.49 16.53
N GLY A 89 -24.78 -12.85 17.53
CA GLY A 89 -24.30 -11.47 17.43
C GLY A 89 -23.21 -11.31 16.37
N GLY A 90 -22.26 -12.26 16.30
CA GLY A 90 -21.22 -12.28 15.26
C GLY A 90 -21.81 -12.42 13.86
N ASN A 91 -22.80 -13.29 13.67
CA ASN A 91 -23.49 -13.48 12.40
C ASN A 91 -24.19 -12.20 11.93
N PHE A 92 -24.97 -11.58 12.83
CA PHE A 92 -25.70 -10.35 12.55
C PHE A 92 -24.75 -9.24 12.08
N LEU A 93 -23.63 -9.04 12.78
CA LEU A 93 -22.63 -8.04 12.40
C LEU A 93 -21.99 -8.38 11.05
N ALA A 94 -21.58 -9.64 10.84
CA ALA A 94 -20.96 -10.07 9.59
C ALA A 94 -21.87 -9.85 8.37
N LEU A 95 -23.16 -10.19 8.47
CA LEU A 95 -24.12 -9.96 7.39
C LEU A 95 -24.33 -8.46 7.13
N ASN A 96 -24.45 -7.64 8.17
CA ASN A 96 -24.58 -6.19 8.03
C ASN A 96 -23.38 -5.57 7.29
N GLU A 97 -22.16 -6.02 7.59
CA GLU A 97 -20.95 -5.55 6.88
C GLU A 97 -20.94 -6.00 5.41
N LEU A 98 -21.35 -7.24 5.12
CA LEU A 98 -21.44 -7.74 3.74
C LEU A 98 -22.50 -6.99 2.93
N GLU A 99 -23.67 -6.72 3.50
CA GLU A 99 -24.72 -5.89 2.89
C GLU A 99 -24.26 -4.44 2.71
N GLY A 100 -23.35 -3.97 3.56
CA GLY A 100 -22.70 -2.66 3.49
C GLY A 100 -21.60 -2.53 2.42
N GLY A 101 -21.29 -3.61 1.69
CA GLY A 101 -20.33 -3.61 0.59
C GLY A 101 -18.96 -4.20 0.92
N ALA A 102 -18.78 -4.81 2.10
CA ALA A 102 -17.64 -5.68 2.33
C ALA A 102 -17.73 -6.92 1.42
N ASN A 103 -16.59 -7.39 0.90
CA ASN A 103 -16.52 -8.60 0.07
C ASN A 103 -15.80 -9.76 0.78
N SER A 104 -15.32 -9.53 2.01
CA SER A 104 -14.84 -10.58 2.90
C SER A 104 -14.97 -10.20 4.38
N ILE A 105 -14.97 -11.21 5.23
CA ILE A 105 -15.05 -11.06 6.70
C ILE A 105 -13.84 -11.73 7.35
N GLU A 106 -13.26 -11.07 8.34
CA GLU A 106 -12.34 -11.67 9.30
C GLU A 106 -13.05 -11.78 10.66
N LEU A 107 -13.36 -13.01 11.07
CA LEU A 107 -13.94 -13.28 12.38
C LEU A 107 -12.81 -13.29 13.41
N LEU A 108 -12.88 -12.40 14.40
CA LEU A 108 -11.90 -12.28 15.46
C LEU A 108 -12.45 -12.84 16.77
N GLY A 109 -11.75 -13.81 17.36
CA GLY A 109 -12.19 -14.46 18.59
C GLY A 109 -11.02 -15.04 19.40
N ASP A 110 -11.22 -15.21 20.70
CA ASP A 110 -10.23 -15.81 21.59
C ASP A 110 -10.39 -17.33 21.74
N LYS A 111 -11.62 -17.83 21.59
CA LYS A 111 -12.00 -19.25 21.75
C LYS A 111 -13.13 -19.62 20.81
N PHE A 112 -12.78 -19.92 19.57
CA PHE A 112 -13.76 -20.33 18.57
C PHE A 112 -14.35 -21.72 18.86
N GLU A 113 -13.71 -22.54 19.70
CA GLU A 113 -14.19 -23.87 20.06
C GLU A 113 -15.51 -23.84 20.84
N ALA A 114 -15.81 -22.71 21.49
CA ALA A 114 -17.07 -22.50 22.22
C ALA A 114 -18.16 -21.84 21.37
N ILE A 115 -17.87 -21.51 20.10
CA ILE A 115 -18.77 -20.81 19.20
C ILE A 115 -19.38 -21.81 18.21
N ASP A 116 -20.70 -21.78 18.08
CA ASP A 116 -21.39 -22.56 17.05
C ASP A 116 -21.19 -21.89 15.68
N PHE A 117 -20.35 -22.50 14.85
CA PHE A 117 -20.06 -21.99 13.50
C PHE A 117 -21.27 -22.06 12.56
N ALA A 118 -22.16 -23.04 12.74
CA ALA A 118 -23.34 -23.14 11.87
C ALA A 118 -24.25 -21.93 12.06
N ILE A 119 -24.37 -21.44 13.30
CA ILE A 119 -25.08 -20.19 13.61
C ILE A 119 -24.27 -18.98 13.13
N LEU A 120 -22.96 -18.95 13.40
CA LEU A 120 -22.10 -17.80 13.09
C LEU A 120 -22.04 -17.50 11.59
N THR A 121 -22.02 -18.53 10.74
CA THR A 121 -21.91 -18.37 9.28
C THR A 121 -23.23 -18.54 8.56
N ASN A 122 -24.35 -18.59 9.28
CA ASN A 122 -25.67 -18.79 8.66
C ASN A 122 -25.97 -17.64 7.67
N GLY A 123 -26.39 -18.00 6.46
CA GLY A 123 -26.69 -17.02 5.39
C GLY A 123 -25.46 -16.37 4.74
N ILE A 124 -24.23 -16.66 5.21
CA ILE A 124 -23.02 -16.18 4.55
C ILE A 124 -22.67 -17.15 3.41
N HIS A 125 -22.71 -16.64 2.19
CA HIS A 125 -22.35 -17.36 0.97
C HIS A 125 -20.82 -17.34 0.79
N VAL A 126 -20.14 -18.38 1.26
CA VAL A 126 -18.67 -18.47 1.24
C VAL A 126 -18.06 -18.54 -0.17
N ASP A 127 -18.87 -18.85 -1.16
CA ASP A 127 -18.55 -18.78 -2.59
C ASP A 127 -18.51 -17.33 -3.12
N LEU A 128 -19.16 -16.40 -2.41
CA LEU A 128 -19.19 -14.97 -2.74
C LEU A 128 -18.34 -14.11 -1.79
N ALA A 129 -18.27 -14.49 -0.51
CA ALA A 129 -17.56 -13.75 0.53
C ALA A 129 -16.57 -14.65 1.26
N THR A 130 -15.28 -14.32 1.17
CA THR A 130 -14.24 -15.10 1.86
C THR A 130 -14.33 -14.87 3.37
N ILE A 131 -14.26 -15.95 4.16
CA ILE A 131 -14.17 -15.88 5.62
C ILE A 131 -12.75 -16.23 6.06
N ALA A 132 -12.13 -15.34 6.84
CA ALA A 132 -10.89 -15.59 7.57
C ALA A 132 -11.16 -15.67 9.08
N LEU A 133 -10.28 -16.39 9.80
CA LEU A 133 -10.31 -16.47 11.25
C LEU A 133 -9.04 -15.83 11.81
N GLY A 134 -9.20 -14.90 12.73
CA GLY A 134 -8.11 -14.25 13.44
C GLY A 134 -8.27 -14.36 14.94
N LYS A 135 -7.15 -14.26 15.66
CA LYS A 135 -7.19 -14.10 17.12
C LYS A 135 -7.62 -12.67 17.43
N ASN A 136 -8.40 -12.48 18.49
CA ASN A 136 -8.67 -11.16 19.02
C ASN A 136 -7.39 -10.54 19.62
N SER A 137 -6.54 -9.96 18.79
CA SER A 137 -5.44 -9.12 19.26
C SER A 137 -6.02 -7.75 19.58
N ALA A 138 -6.35 -7.53 20.84
CA ALA A 138 -6.74 -6.22 21.35
C ALA A 138 -5.60 -5.22 21.08
N ASN A 139 -5.67 -4.55 19.92
CA ASN A 139 -4.74 -3.55 19.43
C ASN A 139 -3.27 -4.01 19.35
N LEU A 140 -2.71 -3.97 18.15
CA LEU A 140 -1.27 -3.76 17.99
C LEU A 140 -0.94 -2.33 18.46
N THR A 141 -1.07 -2.03 19.76
CA THR A 141 -0.61 -0.78 20.38
C THR A 141 0.90 -0.81 20.54
N ASN A 142 1.62 -1.13 19.47
CA ASN A 142 3.06 -1.00 19.36
C ASN A 142 3.42 -0.45 17.98
N ALA A 143 2.78 0.65 17.58
CA ALA A 143 3.56 1.72 16.96
C ALA A 143 4.38 2.36 18.09
N LYS A 144 5.44 1.67 18.52
CA LYS A 144 6.51 2.30 19.31
C LYS A 144 7.03 3.44 18.45
N LYS A 145 6.84 4.66 18.92
CA LYS A 145 7.57 5.89 18.60
C LYS A 145 8.33 5.87 17.27
N LEU A 146 7.78 6.57 16.28
CA LEU A 146 8.59 7.40 15.40
C LEU A 146 8.70 8.78 16.05
#